data_AF-A0A1Y2H6A8-F1
#
_entry.id   AF-A0A1Y2H6A8-F1
#
_cell.length_a   1.000
_cell.length_b   1.000
_cell.length_c   1.000
_cell.angle_alpha   90.00
_cell.angle_beta   90.00
_cell.angle_gamma   90.00
#
_symmetry.space_group_name_H-M   'P 1'
#
loop_
_entity.id
_entity.type
_entity.pdbx_description
1 polymer ?
#
loop_
_entity_poly.entity_id
_entity_poly.type
_entity_poly.pdbx_seq_one_letter_code
_entity_poly.pdbx_strand_id
1 'polypeptide(L)' 'MIEITCNDRLGKKVRVKCNPDDTVGDLKLLIAAQTGTRPITLEDYEIHDGMNLELYYS' A
#
# COMPACT_ATOMS: atom_id res chain seq x y z
N MET A 1 16.71 3.25 2.14
CA MET A 1 15.56 4.12 1.83
C MET A 1 15.25 3.98 0.35
N ILE A 2 14.02 3.61 0.03
CA ILE A 2 13.51 3.40 -1.33
C ILE A 2 12.36 4.37 -1.59
N GLU A 3 12.06 4.63 -2.86
CA GLU A 3 10.91 5.43 -3.29
C GLU A 3 9.96 4.54 -4.09
N ILE A 4 8.70 4.50 -3.67
CA ILE A 4 7.64 3.79 -4.37
C ILE A 4 6.64 4.80 -4.95
N THR A 5 6.00 4.46 -6.07
CA THR A 5 4.92 5.26 -6.64
C THR A 5 3.60 4.52 -6.46
N CYS A 6 2.67 5.13 -5.72
CA CYS A 6 1.32 4.67 -5.53
C CYS A 6 0.39 5.40 -6.49
N ASN A 7 -0.37 4.66 -7.30
CA ASN A 7 -1.41 5.22 -8.16
C ASN A 7 -2.76 4.84 -7.57
N ASP A 8 -3.67 5.80 -7.41
CA ASP A 8 -5.04 5.50 -7.00
C ASP A 8 -5.96 5.25 -8.21
N ARG A 9 -7.16 4.72 -7.94
CA ARG A 9 -8.18 4.43 -8.96
C ARG A 9 -8.74 5.66 -9.69
N LEU A 10 -8.50 6.86 -9.16
CA LEU A 10 -8.94 8.13 -9.74
C LEU A 10 -7.81 8.81 -10.55
N GLY A 11 -6.64 8.17 -10.66
CA GLY A 11 -5.49 8.66 -11.42
C GLY A 11 -4.52 9.56 -10.63
N LYS A 12 -4.71 9.73 -9.31
CA LYS A 12 -3.75 10.43 -8.45
C LYS A 12 -2.49 9.58 -8.31
N LYS A 13 -1.33 10.25 -8.42
CA LYS A 13 -0.02 9.62 -8.24
C LYS A 13 0.68 10.21 -7.03
N VAL A 14 1.14 9.35 -6.12
CA VAL A 14 1.81 9.73 -4.89
C VAL A 14 3.13 8.99 -4.81
N ARG A 15 4.22 9.69 -4.51
CA ARG A 15 5.54 9.10 -4.33
C ARG A 15 5.84 9.03 -2.84
N VAL A 16 6.01 7.82 -2.31
CA VAL A 16 6.25 7.57 -0.89
C VAL A 16 7.65 7.05 -0.70
N LYS A 17 8.39 7.66 0.22
CA LYS A 17 9.71 7.18 0.64
C LYS A 17 9.53 6.29 1.88
N CYS A 18 10.07 5.09 1.83
CA CYS A 18 10.02 4.11 2.93
C CYS A 18 11.36 3.38 3.08
N ASN A 19 11.50 2.62 4.15
CA ASN A 19 12.64 1.73 4.36
C ASN A 19 12.34 0.34 3.78
N PRO A 20 13.36 -0.38 3.28
CA PRO A 20 13.19 -1.76 2.82
C PRO A 20 12.65 -2.72 3.89
N ASP A 21 12.88 -2.40 5.17
CA ASP A 21 12.47 -3.23 6.32
C ASP A 21 11.05 -2.87 6.84
N ASP A 22 10.42 -1.83 6.29
CA ASP A 22 9.06 -1.43 6.71
C ASP A 22 8.04 -2.50 6.30
N THR A 23 7.05 -2.77 7.16
CA THR A 23 5.99 -3.72 6.82
C THR A 23 5.00 -3.11 5.81
N VAL A 24 4.21 -3.96 5.17
CA VAL A 24 3.08 -3.50 4.33
C VAL A 24 2.10 -2.64 5.14
N GLY A 25 1.96 -2.91 6.44
CA GLY A 25 1.14 -2.09 7.34
C GLY A 25 1.69 -0.67 7.51
N ASP A 26 2.98 -0.54 7.74
CA ASP A 26 3.66 0.76 7.88
C ASP A 26 3.60 1.55 6.59
N LEU A 27 3.80 0.89 5.45
CA LEU A 27 3.67 1.50 4.13
C LEU A 27 2.27 2.09 3.91
N LYS A 28 1.21 1.36 4.31
CA LYS A 28 -0.17 1.85 4.24
C LYS A 28 -0.39 3.09 5.10
N LEU A 29 0.22 3.15 6.28
CA LEU A 29 0.14 4.33 7.16
C LEU A 29 0.84 5.53 6.54
N LEU A 30 2.02 5.33 5.93
CA LEU A 30 2.75 6.40 5.24
C LEU A 30 1.98 6.96 4.05
N ILE A 31 1.36 6.09 3.24
CA ILE A 31 0.50 6.52 2.13
C ILE A 31 -0.67 7.34 2.68
N ALA A 32 -1.38 6.82 3.68
CA ALA A 32 -2.52 7.48 4.31
C ALA A 32 -2.18 8.87 4.86
N ALA A 33 -1.03 9.00 5.54
CA ALA A 33 -0.53 10.27 6.06
C ALA A 33 -0.27 11.30 4.96
N GLN A 34 0.27 10.88 3.80
CA GLN A 34 0.56 11.79 2.69
C GLN A 34 -0.68 12.14 1.85
N THR A 35 -1.65 11.23 1.75
CA THR A 35 -2.88 11.47 0.98
C THR A 35 -3.97 12.16 1.79
N GLY A 36 -3.84 12.23 3.11
CA GLY A 36 -4.87 12.74 4.02
C GLY A 36 -6.07 11.81 4.12
N THR A 37 -5.87 10.51 3.93
CA THR A 37 -6.93 9.49 3.94
C THR A 37 -6.75 8.54 5.12
N ARG A 38 -7.76 7.70 5.35
CA ARG A 38 -7.61 6.54 6.25
C ARG A 38 -6.63 5.49 5.66
N PRO A 39 -6.06 4.62 6.49
CA PRO A 39 -5.25 3.48 6.02
C PRO A 39 -6.04 2.57 5.08
N ILE A 40 -5.35 2.06 4.06
CA ILE A 40 -5.92 1.25 2.98
C ILE A 40 -6.34 -0.13 3.52
N THR A 41 -7.60 -0.50 3.36
CA THR A 41 -8.15 -1.79 3.79
C THR A 41 -7.92 -2.89 2.74
N LEU A 42 -8.32 -4.12 3.03
CA LEU A 42 -8.31 -5.20 2.03
C LEU A 42 -9.36 -4.97 0.92
N GLU A 43 -10.47 -4.32 1.26
CA GLU A 43 -11.55 -3.96 0.33
C GLU A 43 -11.06 -2.99 -0.75
N ASP A 44 -10.16 -2.06 -0.41
CA ASP A 44 -9.56 -1.14 -1.38
C ASP A 44 -8.69 -1.85 -2.43
N TYR A 45 -8.21 -3.06 -2.14
CA TYR A 45 -7.51 -3.94 -3.07
C TYR A 45 -8.43 -4.99 -3.71
N GLU A 46 -9.74 -4.89 -3.50
CA GLU A 46 -10.75 -5.85 -3.97
C GLU A 46 -10.48 -7.29 -3.48
N ILE A 47 -9.87 -7.43 -2.30
CA ILE A 47 -9.59 -8.74 -1.70
C ILE A 47 -10.82 -9.18 -0.90
N HIS A 48 -11.34 -10.36 -1.24
CA HIS A 48 -12.56 -10.93 -0.66
C HIS A 48 -12.30 -12.28 0.02
N ASP A 49 -13.26 -12.73 0.82
CA ASP A 49 -13.23 -14.04 1.47
C ASP A 49 -13.09 -15.17 0.42
N GLY A 50 -12.21 -16.14 0.70
CA GLY A 50 -11.91 -17.25 -0.22
C GLY A 50 -10.94 -16.94 -1.36
N MET A 51 -10.40 -15.71 -1.47
CA MET A 51 -9.33 -15.41 -2.43
C MET A 51 -8.00 -16.03 -2.02
N ASN A 52 -7.29 -16.60 -2.99
CA ASN A 52 -5.93 -17.12 -2.78
C ASN A 52 -4.90 -16.01 -2.96
N LEU A 53 -3.92 -15.95 -2.05
CA LEU A 53 -2.78 -15.03 -2.14
C LEU A 53 -1.50 -15.84 -2.31
N GLU A 54 -0.70 -15.48 -3.31
CA GLU A 54 0.61 -16.09 -3.51
C GLU A 54 1.67 -15.32 -2.72
N LEU A 55 2.41 -16.03 -1.88
CA LEU A 55 3.51 -15.48 -1.09
C LEU A 55 4.83 -15.96 -1.68
N TYR A 56 5.69 -14.99 -1.99
CA TYR A 56 7.04 -15.25 -2.50
C TYR A 56 8.04 -15.01 -1.37
N TYR A 57 8.83 -16.04 -1.06
CA TYR A 57 9.93 -15.95 -0.10
C TYR A 57 11.25 -15.94 -0.88
N SER A 58 12.19 -15.10 -0.44
CA SER A 58 13.57 -15.06 -0.96
C SER A 58 14.47 -16.03 -0.24
#